data_AF-A0A494YWP7-F1
#
_entry.id   AF-A0A494YWP7-F1
#
_cell.length_a   1.000
_cell.length_b   1.000
_cell.length_c   1.000
_cell.angle_alpha   90.00
_cell.angle_beta   90.00
_cell.angle_gamma   90.00
#
_symmetry.space_group_name_H-M   'P 1'
#
loop_
_entity.id
_entity.type
_entity.pdbx_description
1 polymer ?
#
loop_
_entity_poly.entity_id
_entity_poly.type
_entity_poly.pdbx_seq_one_letter_code
_entity_poly.pdbx_strand_id
1 'polypeptide(L)'
;MRLLKKFSILIIICLIIIGLSRGLVVEAAGAVSQGSSIGGVLLEDLSNDEAKMLLQEQVANWLAGEALIAESEHEIFEIPRTIFEFDIEASLASLNEKTKRSWSSFFLKKKNVQIPFIVNVKEMDVLDWPEHIDVENTLSSVSTIASNLGEESVEITYLENQTVEQEELAEVRLPLPDISNAVTGHLAEELNGYVMPANSSFSFLESVKLLDGMANSNAERSFVASALYALVLQTNLEIIERFSQGDIPGYTEAGIEVEINEGESKDFLIYNPNDQPFTITAELIENDLLMTIESVPTPRTYRYVTENEVEIEPKTIYRYSPDLPLGAEELIQSGESGLQIEVYRISTHEDGSSEQELVSRDFYPPTPEIILVSTKEGMQPELNDMLDSELEGLEIPENTSGLDLNGLLNGTETTDDEASEENKMNTSELLLHCIMKNNAEDNNSEETNENQEDTNEEDQVADLCDVLFLYMLSNMADGTTPESEEDGKSGYSLEELLKKLSSELNEDEVDTEEEVLK
;
A
#
# COMPACT_ATOMS: atom_id res chain seq x y z
N MET A 1 -5.78 3.40 109.67
CA MET A 1 -5.08 2.21 109.12
C MET A 1 -5.87 1.42 108.06
N ARG A 2 -7.22 1.35 108.11
CA ARG A 2 -8.03 0.61 107.09
C ARG A 2 -8.11 1.28 105.70
N LEU A 3 -7.97 2.61 105.62
CA LEU A 3 -8.00 3.37 104.35
C LEU A 3 -6.70 3.25 103.54
N LEU A 4 -5.53 3.23 104.19
CA LEU A 4 -4.24 3.03 103.51
C LEU A 4 -4.13 1.64 102.85
N LYS A 5 -4.68 0.59 103.49
CA LYS A 5 -4.67 -0.77 102.91
C LYS A 5 -5.51 -0.86 101.63
N LYS A 6 -6.60 -0.11 101.52
CA LYS A 6 -7.43 -0.08 100.30
C LYS A 6 -6.73 0.64 99.14
N PHE A 7 -5.96 1.69 99.44
CA PHE A 7 -5.17 2.43 98.45
C PHE A 7 -4.00 1.59 97.91
N SER A 8 -3.28 0.86 98.77
CA SER A 8 -2.21 -0.04 98.33
C SER A 8 -2.73 -1.18 97.45
N ILE A 9 -3.91 -1.74 97.74
CA ILE A 9 -4.53 -2.79 96.91
C ILE A 9 -4.91 -2.23 95.53
N LEU A 10 -5.44 -1.00 95.46
CA LEU A 10 -5.79 -0.37 94.19
C LEU A 10 -4.54 -0.11 93.30
N ILE A 11 -3.43 0.33 93.92
CA ILE A 11 -2.17 0.58 93.21
C ILE A 11 -1.58 -0.73 92.69
N ILE A 12 -1.63 -1.81 93.47
CA ILE A 12 -1.15 -3.14 93.05
C ILE A 12 -2.01 -3.68 91.90
N ILE A 13 -3.34 -3.50 91.96
CA ILE A 13 -4.22 -3.89 90.85
C ILE A 13 -3.93 -3.06 89.59
N CYS A 14 -3.72 -1.74 89.71
CA CYS A 14 -3.30 -0.91 88.57
C CYS A 14 -1.95 -1.36 87.99
N LEU A 15 -0.97 -1.71 88.83
CA LEU A 15 0.34 -2.18 88.37
C LEU A 15 0.26 -3.56 87.72
N ILE A 16 -0.65 -4.43 88.17
CA ILE A 16 -0.93 -5.73 87.54
C ILE A 16 -1.65 -5.54 86.19
N ILE A 17 -2.59 -4.60 86.09
CA ILE A 17 -3.26 -4.27 84.82
C ILE A 17 -2.26 -3.66 83.83
N ILE A 18 -1.39 -2.74 84.28
CA ILE A 18 -0.33 -2.14 83.47
C ILE A 18 0.76 -3.16 83.12
N GLY A 19 1.02 -4.14 83.98
CA GLY A 19 1.96 -5.23 83.74
C GLY A 19 1.44 -6.28 82.76
N LEU A 20 0.14 -6.62 82.86
CA LEU A 20 -0.53 -7.54 81.94
C LEU A 20 -0.84 -6.89 80.57
N SER A 21 -0.99 -5.56 80.52
CA SER A 21 -1.17 -4.83 79.25
C SER A 21 0.12 -4.68 78.43
N ARG A 22 1.29 -5.06 78.95
CA ARG A 22 2.54 -5.07 78.17
C ARG A 22 2.73 -6.31 77.31
N GLY A 23 1.83 -7.30 77.40
CA GLY A 23 1.97 -8.61 76.73
C GLY A 23 1.13 -8.82 75.47
N LEU A 24 0.31 -7.85 75.06
CA LEU A 24 -0.36 -7.87 73.75
C LEU A 24 -0.31 -6.46 73.17
N VAL A 25 0.78 -6.17 72.45
CA VAL A 25 0.64 -5.29 71.30
C VAL A 25 -0.09 -6.13 70.27
N VAL A 26 -1.43 -6.18 70.35
CA VAL A 26 -2.21 -6.40 69.13
C VAL A 26 -1.98 -5.12 68.36
N GLU A 27 -1.04 -5.17 67.43
CA GLU A 27 -1.00 -4.23 66.34
C GLU A 27 -2.34 -4.42 65.65
N ALA A 28 -3.31 -3.55 65.96
CA ALA A 28 -4.56 -3.55 65.24
C ALA A 28 -4.13 -3.32 63.79
N ALA A 29 -4.17 -4.37 62.98
CA ALA A 29 -3.94 -4.32 61.55
C ALA A 29 -4.99 -3.33 61.02
N GLY A 30 -4.60 -2.06 60.95
CA GLY A 30 -5.51 -0.98 60.67
C GLY A 30 -5.91 -1.14 59.22
N ALA A 31 -7.16 -1.52 58.97
CA ALA A 31 -7.68 -1.58 57.61
C ALA A 31 -7.47 -0.23 56.92
N VAL A 32 -7.00 -0.31 55.67
CA VAL A 32 -6.75 0.84 54.80
C VAL A 32 -8.02 1.67 54.67
N SER A 33 -7.87 2.99 54.54
CA SER A 33 -9.00 3.90 54.47
C SER A 33 -9.87 3.69 53.24
N GLN A 34 -11.18 3.84 53.42
CA GLN A 34 -12.15 3.86 52.34
C GLN A 34 -11.78 4.87 51.23
N GLY A 35 -11.81 4.40 49.99
CA GLY A 35 -11.42 5.13 48.79
C GLY A 35 -9.90 5.22 48.50
N SER A 36 -9.02 4.73 49.38
CA SER A 36 -7.58 4.81 49.17
C SER A 36 -7.07 3.84 48.11
N SER A 37 -6.11 4.30 47.29
CA SER A 37 -5.50 3.50 46.22
C SER A 37 -4.00 3.74 46.08
N ILE A 38 -3.31 2.76 45.51
CA ILE A 38 -1.93 2.87 45.04
C ILE A 38 -1.90 2.50 43.56
N GLY A 39 -1.40 3.39 42.71
CA GLY A 39 -1.32 3.20 41.26
C GLY A 39 -2.63 2.71 40.64
N GLY A 40 -3.74 3.39 40.96
CA GLY A 40 -5.09 3.00 40.49
C GLY A 40 -5.74 1.82 41.23
N VAL A 41 -4.99 0.97 41.94
CA VAL A 41 -5.52 -0.21 42.65
C VAL A 41 -6.22 0.21 43.95
N LEU A 42 -7.52 -0.04 44.06
CA LEU A 42 -8.32 0.28 45.24
C LEU A 42 -8.02 -0.70 46.40
N LEU A 43 -7.69 -0.16 47.57
CA LEU A 43 -7.26 -0.94 48.75
C LEU A 43 -8.23 -0.84 49.93
N GLU A 44 -9.44 -0.37 49.70
CA GLU A 44 -10.44 -0.12 50.74
C GLU A 44 -10.73 -1.34 51.62
N ASP A 45 -10.75 -1.12 52.94
CA ASP A 45 -11.07 -2.11 53.97
C ASP A 45 -10.13 -3.33 54.04
N LEU A 46 -9.06 -3.36 53.25
CA LEU A 46 -8.03 -4.39 53.32
C LEU A 46 -7.08 -4.16 54.50
N SER A 47 -6.64 -5.24 55.14
CA SER A 47 -5.46 -5.19 56.01
C SER A 47 -4.19 -4.90 55.20
N ASN A 48 -3.11 -4.46 55.87
CA ASN A 48 -1.84 -4.20 55.18
C ASN A 48 -1.28 -5.45 54.46
N ASP A 49 -1.49 -6.64 55.01
CA ASP A 49 -1.01 -7.89 54.41
C ASP A 49 -1.85 -8.26 53.17
N GLU A 50 -3.18 -8.11 53.24
CA GLU A 50 -4.08 -8.31 52.10
C GLU A 50 -3.83 -7.28 50.99
N ALA A 51 -3.64 -6.02 51.37
CA ALA A 51 -3.29 -4.94 50.44
C ALA A 51 -1.95 -5.23 49.76
N LYS A 52 -0.94 -5.71 50.50
CA LYS A 52 0.35 -6.10 49.94
C LYS A 52 0.20 -7.23 48.92
N MET A 53 -0.55 -8.28 49.25
CA MET A 53 -0.80 -9.40 48.34
C MET A 53 -1.50 -8.94 47.05
N LEU A 54 -2.54 -8.10 47.16
CA LEU A 54 -3.25 -7.57 46.00
C LEU A 54 -2.34 -6.71 45.11
N LEU A 55 -1.55 -5.82 45.70
CA LEU A 55 -0.61 -4.99 44.93
C LEU A 55 0.46 -5.84 44.24
N GLN A 56 0.96 -6.89 44.90
CA GLN A 56 1.92 -7.83 44.30
C GLN A 56 1.32 -8.56 43.10
N GLU A 57 0.06 -8.99 43.19
CA GLU A 57 -0.65 -9.62 42.07
C GLU A 57 -0.85 -8.64 40.91
N GLN A 58 -1.33 -7.42 41.17
CA GLN A 58 -1.56 -6.43 40.13
C GLN A 58 -0.26 -6.00 39.42
N VAL A 59 0.81 -5.79 40.17
CA VAL A 59 2.14 -5.51 39.61
C VAL A 59 2.64 -6.69 38.78
N ALA A 60 2.51 -7.92 39.27
CA ALA A 60 2.95 -9.10 38.53
C ALA A 60 2.20 -9.28 37.20
N ASN A 61 0.89 -9.03 37.21
CA ASN A 61 0.07 -9.07 36.00
C ASN A 61 0.48 -7.98 35.02
N TRP A 62 0.71 -6.75 35.50
CA TRP A 62 1.15 -5.65 34.65
C TRP A 62 2.53 -5.91 34.02
N LEU A 63 3.48 -6.43 34.80
CA LEU A 63 4.82 -6.79 34.33
C LEU A 63 4.83 -7.91 33.27
N ALA A 64 3.80 -8.76 33.25
CA ALA A 64 3.64 -9.84 32.27
C ALA A 64 2.99 -9.38 30.95
N GLY A 65 2.57 -8.11 30.86
CA GLY A 65 2.00 -7.51 29.66
C GLY A 65 3.05 -7.19 28.59
N GLU A 66 2.58 -6.64 27.47
CA GLU A 66 3.41 -6.21 26.35
C GLU A 66 4.29 -5.00 26.71
N ALA A 67 5.30 -4.71 25.89
CA ALA A 67 6.14 -3.53 26.09
C ALA A 67 5.30 -2.24 26.13
N LEU A 68 5.76 -1.25 26.88
CA LEU A 68 5.21 0.10 26.78
C LEU A 68 5.75 0.75 25.50
N ILE A 69 4.93 1.59 24.88
CA ILE A 69 5.28 2.28 23.65
C ILE A 69 5.69 3.72 23.98
N ALA A 70 6.91 4.10 23.61
CA ALA A 70 7.29 5.49 23.47
C ALA A 70 7.25 5.83 21.97
N GLU A 71 6.59 6.91 21.58
CA GLU A 71 6.39 7.27 20.17
C GLU A 71 6.61 8.76 19.92
N SER A 72 6.90 9.09 18.67
CA SER A 72 6.88 10.45 18.14
C SER A 72 6.46 10.41 16.67
N GLU A 73 6.44 11.56 16.00
CA GLU A 73 6.20 11.64 14.55
C GLU A 73 7.26 10.89 13.73
N HIS A 74 8.43 10.59 14.31
CA HIS A 74 9.60 10.08 13.59
C HIS A 74 9.96 8.62 13.89
N GLU A 75 9.51 8.08 15.02
CA GLU A 75 9.91 6.75 15.46
C GLU A 75 9.02 6.20 16.58
N ILE A 76 9.06 4.88 16.74
CA ILE A 76 8.44 4.14 17.85
C ILE A 76 9.54 3.35 18.55
N PHE A 77 9.54 3.39 19.89
CA PHE A 77 10.49 2.69 20.74
C PHE A 77 9.78 1.86 21.80
N GLU A 78 10.03 0.54 21.78
CA GLU A 78 9.42 -0.40 22.71
C GLU A 78 10.24 -0.54 24.00
N ILE A 79 9.57 -0.35 25.14
CA ILE A 79 10.19 -0.39 26.47
C ILE A 79 9.64 -1.60 27.24
N PRO A 80 10.43 -2.68 27.42
CA PRO A 80 10.01 -3.84 28.18
C PRO A 80 9.61 -3.49 29.61
N ARG A 81 8.43 -3.93 30.05
CA ARG A 81 7.95 -3.68 31.42
C ARG A 81 8.87 -4.26 32.50
N THR A 82 9.69 -5.24 32.15
CA THR A 82 10.65 -5.90 33.05
C THR A 82 11.75 -4.98 33.59
N ILE A 83 11.98 -3.81 33.00
CA ILE A 83 12.97 -2.84 33.51
C ILE A 83 12.51 -2.15 34.80
N PHE A 84 11.20 -2.16 35.09
CA PHE A 84 10.61 -1.49 36.24
C PHE A 84 10.58 -2.40 37.47
N GLU A 85 11.06 -1.88 38.59
CA GLU A 85 10.96 -2.49 39.91
C GLU A 85 10.04 -1.66 40.81
N PHE A 86 8.95 -2.27 41.26
CA PHE A 86 7.98 -1.65 42.15
C PHE A 86 8.34 -1.90 43.62
N ASP A 87 8.54 -0.83 44.39
CA ASP A 87 8.70 -0.91 45.85
C ASP A 87 7.33 -0.86 46.54
N ILE A 88 6.69 -2.03 46.61
CA ILE A 88 5.36 -2.20 47.19
C ILE A 88 5.36 -1.87 48.69
N GLU A 89 6.43 -2.23 49.40
CA GLU A 89 6.52 -1.98 50.84
C GLU A 89 6.63 -0.49 51.16
N ALA A 90 7.51 0.23 50.45
CA ALA A 90 7.63 1.67 50.61
C ALA A 90 6.37 2.41 50.15
N SER A 91 5.72 1.95 49.08
CA SER A 91 4.45 2.52 48.60
C SER A 91 3.35 2.41 49.65
N LEU A 92 3.18 1.22 50.27
CA LEU A 92 2.24 1.01 51.38
C LEU A 92 2.61 1.84 52.61
N ALA A 93 3.90 1.94 52.95
CA ALA A 93 4.36 2.77 54.06
C ALA A 93 4.01 4.25 53.84
N SER A 94 4.20 4.76 52.62
CA SER A 94 3.85 6.13 52.20
C SER A 94 2.34 6.38 52.26
N LEU A 95 1.52 5.43 51.79
CA LEU A 95 0.06 5.51 51.93
C LEU A 95 -0.35 5.58 53.41
N ASN A 96 0.21 4.68 54.23
CA ASN A 96 -0.05 4.63 55.66
C ASN A 96 0.36 5.94 56.35
N GLU A 97 1.49 6.54 55.98
CA GLU A 97 1.91 7.83 56.52
C GLU A 97 0.98 8.97 56.11
N LYS A 98 0.59 9.05 54.84
CA LYS A 98 -0.32 10.10 54.34
C LYS A 98 -1.75 9.96 54.87
N THR A 99 -2.10 8.78 55.36
CA THR A 99 -3.39 8.48 56.02
C THR A 99 -3.32 8.58 57.54
N LYS A 100 -2.13 8.74 58.16
CA LYS A 100 -1.98 8.95 59.61
C LYS A 100 -2.75 10.19 60.06
N ARG A 101 -3.43 10.03 61.19
CA ARG A 101 -4.25 11.09 61.81
C ARG A 101 -3.51 11.79 62.94
N SER A 102 -3.70 13.10 63.05
CA SER A 102 -3.47 13.82 64.31
C SER A 102 -4.61 13.53 65.28
N TRP A 103 -4.30 13.38 66.58
CA TRP A 103 -5.21 12.92 67.62
C TRP A 103 -6.53 13.71 67.74
N SER A 104 -6.55 14.97 67.28
CA SER A 104 -7.71 15.86 67.30
C SER A 104 -8.77 15.57 66.22
N SER A 105 -8.52 14.66 65.28
CA SER A 105 -9.38 14.37 64.11
C SER A 105 -10.27 13.13 64.25
N PHE A 106 -10.44 12.61 65.49
CA PHE A 106 -11.12 11.34 65.77
C PHE A 106 -12.55 11.23 65.21
N PHE A 107 -13.31 12.34 65.15
CA PHE A 107 -14.71 12.39 64.70
C PHE A 107 -14.90 12.59 63.19
N LEU A 108 -13.83 12.73 62.40
CA LEU A 108 -13.92 12.94 60.96
C LEU A 108 -13.84 11.60 60.20
N LYS A 109 -14.43 11.54 59.00
CA LYS A 109 -14.29 10.39 58.08
C LYS A 109 -12.82 10.16 57.72
N LYS A 110 -12.42 8.91 57.43
CA LYS A 110 -11.03 8.59 57.02
C LYS A 110 -10.70 9.37 55.74
N LYS A 111 -9.48 9.90 55.64
CA LYS A 111 -9.03 10.68 54.50
C LYS A 111 -8.81 9.68 53.35
N ASN A 112 -9.51 9.87 52.24
CA ASN A 112 -9.18 9.18 51.00
C ASN A 112 -7.83 9.74 50.51
N VAL A 113 -6.89 8.84 50.25
CA VAL A 113 -5.56 9.16 49.72
C VAL A 113 -5.27 8.21 48.57
N GLN A 114 -4.95 8.78 47.42
CA GLN A 114 -4.51 8.07 46.22
C GLN A 114 -3.07 8.50 45.95
N ILE A 115 -2.20 7.54 45.72
CA ILE A 115 -0.78 7.78 45.40
C ILE A 115 -0.34 6.85 44.26
N PRO A 116 0.68 7.23 43.47
CA PRO A 116 1.33 6.29 42.58
C PRO A 116 2.19 5.28 43.36
N PHE A 117 2.59 4.20 42.69
CA PHE A 117 3.66 3.33 43.15
C PHE A 117 5.01 4.07 43.17
N ILE A 118 5.88 3.63 44.06
CA ILE A 118 7.31 3.97 44.01
C ILE A 118 7.96 2.95 43.07
N VAL A 119 8.53 3.43 41.96
CA VAL A 119 9.13 2.62 40.90
C VAL A 119 10.58 3.00 40.73
N ASN A 120 11.45 2.01 40.56
CA ASN A 120 12.86 2.16 40.21
C ASN A 120 13.14 1.48 38.86
N VAL A 121 14.16 1.93 38.13
CA VAL A 121 14.58 1.31 36.87
C VAL A 121 15.89 0.54 37.12
N LYS A 122 15.92 -0.76 36.79
CA LYS A 122 17.06 -1.65 37.11
C LYS A 122 18.15 -1.70 36.06
N GLU A 123 17.76 -1.65 34.80
CA GLU A 123 18.57 -2.14 33.67
C GLU A 123 18.48 -1.16 32.51
N MET A 124 18.90 0.10 32.74
CA MET A 124 18.95 1.10 31.67
C MET A 124 19.88 0.67 30.52
N ASP A 125 20.99 0.02 30.86
CA ASP A 125 22.03 -0.43 29.90
C ASP A 125 21.61 -1.66 29.07
N VAL A 126 20.45 -2.26 29.33
CA VAL A 126 19.96 -3.47 28.61
C VAL A 126 19.19 -3.11 27.35
N LEU A 127 18.68 -1.88 27.27
CA LEU A 127 18.07 -1.34 26.07
C LEU A 127 19.13 -0.61 25.24
N ASP A 128 19.17 -0.92 23.94
CA ASP A 128 19.98 -0.19 22.97
C ASP A 128 19.23 1.11 22.61
N TRP A 129 19.40 2.12 23.47
CA TRP A 129 18.74 3.41 23.28
C TRP A 129 19.36 4.16 22.09
N PRO A 130 18.55 4.69 21.16
CA PRO A 130 19.04 5.59 20.14
C PRO A 130 19.76 6.81 20.74
N GLU A 131 20.91 7.19 20.17
CA GLU A 131 21.80 8.22 20.74
C GLU A 131 21.13 9.60 20.86
N HIS A 132 20.09 9.88 20.06
CA HIS A 132 19.37 11.15 20.02
C HIS A 132 18.26 11.27 21.07
N ILE A 133 17.86 10.17 21.71
CA ILE A 133 16.80 10.17 22.73
C ILE A 133 17.36 10.63 24.08
N ASP A 134 16.67 11.57 24.72
CA ASP A 134 16.90 11.89 26.12
C ASP A 134 16.29 10.77 26.97
N VAL A 135 17.14 9.77 27.24
CA VAL A 135 16.77 8.56 27.99
C VAL A 135 16.21 8.91 29.36
N GLU A 136 16.79 9.88 30.08
CA GLU A 136 16.38 10.24 31.42
C GLU A 136 14.98 10.86 31.42
N ASN A 137 14.73 11.83 30.53
CA ASN A 137 13.44 12.50 30.46
C ASN A 137 12.35 11.58 29.90
N THR A 138 12.66 10.79 28.88
CA THR A 138 11.73 9.80 28.31
C THR A 138 11.38 8.74 29.37
N LEU A 139 12.37 8.17 30.07
CA LEU A 139 12.13 7.21 31.14
C LEU A 139 11.38 7.82 32.34
N SER A 140 11.57 9.11 32.63
CA SER A 140 10.80 9.81 33.67
C SER A 140 9.30 9.85 33.34
N SER A 141 8.97 10.16 32.09
CA SER A 141 7.59 10.14 31.59
C SER A 141 7.00 8.73 31.63
N VAL A 142 7.73 7.74 31.11
CA VAL A 142 7.30 6.33 31.11
C VAL A 142 7.16 5.78 32.54
N SER A 143 8.06 6.15 33.45
CA SER A 143 7.98 5.78 34.87
C SER A 143 6.73 6.35 35.54
N THR A 144 6.23 7.50 35.09
CA THR A 144 4.97 8.07 35.59
C THR A 144 3.79 7.21 35.19
N ILE A 145 3.76 6.70 33.95
CA ILE A 145 2.74 5.75 33.48
C ILE A 145 2.83 4.43 34.25
N ALA A 146 4.03 3.85 34.33
CA ALA A 146 4.27 2.62 35.07
C ALA A 146 3.86 2.71 36.54
N SER A 147 4.12 3.86 37.19
CA SER A 147 3.74 4.10 38.59
C SER A 147 2.23 4.08 38.85
N ASN A 148 1.42 4.20 37.79
CA ASN A 148 -0.03 4.10 37.84
C ASN A 148 -0.58 2.82 37.21
N LEU A 149 0.30 1.87 36.85
CA LEU A 149 -0.03 0.68 36.06
C LEU A 149 -0.76 1.04 34.75
N GLY A 150 -0.43 2.19 34.16
CA GLY A 150 -1.00 2.64 32.89
C GLY A 150 -0.43 1.86 31.71
N GLU A 151 -1.09 2.01 30.56
CA GLU A 151 -0.74 1.35 29.29
C GLU A 151 -0.75 2.30 28.10
N GLU A 152 -0.97 3.60 28.34
CA GLU A 152 -0.89 4.62 27.29
C GLU A 152 0.52 4.79 26.73
N SER A 153 0.61 5.21 25.47
CA SER A 153 1.87 5.60 24.84
C SER A 153 2.42 6.91 25.43
N VAL A 154 3.73 7.10 25.31
CA VAL A 154 4.45 8.26 25.83
C VAL A 154 5.23 8.96 24.73
N GLU A 155 5.21 10.29 24.72
CA GLU A 155 5.99 11.08 23.77
C GLU A 155 7.50 10.95 24.05
N ILE A 156 8.29 10.64 23.00
CA ILE A 156 9.75 10.60 23.08
C ILE A 156 10.30 12.01 23.30
N THR A 157 11.20 12.16 24.28
CA THR A 157 11.95 13.40 24.50
C THR A 157 13.33 13.28 23.89
N TYR A 158 13.74 14.27 23.09
CA TYR A 158 15.04 14.33 22.43
C TYR A 158 16.06 15.14 23.25
N LEU A 159 17.36 14.80 23.12
CA LEU A 159 18.43 15.57 23.76
C LEU A 159 18.51 16.98 23.14
N GLU A 160 18.50 18.02 23.98
CA GLU A 160 18.70 19.41 23.54
C GLU A 160 20.04 19.56 22.79
N ASN A 161 20.00 20.07 21.56
CA ASN A 161 21.13 20.36 20.65
C ASN A 161 21.80 19.18 19.92
N GLN A 162 21.13 18.05 19.74
CA GLN A 162 21.48 17.11 18.67
C GLN A 162 20.42 17.16 17.57
N THR A 163 20.36 18.26 16.83
CA THR A 163 19.85 18.19 15.46
C THR A 163 20.88 17.41 14.66
N VAL A 164 20.54 16.20 14.25
CA VAL A 164 21.34 15.49 13.26
C VAL A 164 21.49 16.43 12.06
N GLU A 165 22.73 16.78 11.73
CA GLU A 165 23.01 17.72 10.63
C GLU A 165 22.58 17.02 9.34
N GLN A 166 21.38 17.36 8.86
CA GLN A 166 20.87 16.90 7.58
C GLN A 166 21.53 17.75 6.48
N GLU A 167 21.90 17.09 5.39
CA GLU A 167 22.33 17.77 4.17
C GLU A 167 21.32 17.48 3.06
N GLU A 168 21.19 18.43 2.13
CA GLU A 168 20.45 18.23 0.89
C GLU A 168 21.15 17.16 0.05
N LEU A 169 20.45 16.04 -0.18
CA LEU A 169 20.96 14.92 -0.95
C LEU A 169 20.66 15.08 -2.44
N ALA A 170 19.50 15.67 -2.77
CA ALA A 170 19.08 15.89 -4.14
C ALA A 170 18.12 17.08 -4.25
N GLU A 171 18.10 17.66 -5.46
CA GLU A 171 17.20 18.72 -5.88
C GLU A 171 16.59 18.35 -7.24
N VAL A 172 15.32 18.63 -7.42
CA VAL A 172 14.61 18.55 -8.71
C VAL A 172 13.88 19.86 -8.95
N ARG A 173 13.93 20.33 -10.20
CA ARG A 173 13.18 21.50 -10.66
C ARG A 173 12.44 21.16 -11.94
N LEU A 174 11.11 21.16 -11.90
CA LEU A 174 10.27 20.91 -13.07
C LEU A 174 9.50 22.17 -13.49
N PRO A 175 9.47 22.50 -14.80
CA PRO A 175 8.68 23.61 -15.29
C PRO A 175 7.19 23.29 -15.17
N LEU A 176 6.42 24.24 -14.64
CA LEU A 176 4.98 24.07 -14.46
C LEU A 176 4.27 23.99 -15.83
N PRO A 177 3.52 22.90 -16.13
CA PRO A 177 2.74 22.78 -17.35
C PRO A 177 1.44 23.62 -17.26
N ASP A 178 0.56 23.50 -18.27
CA ASP A 178 -0.74 24.19 -18.30
C ASP A 178 -1.76 23.51 -17.36
N ILE A 179 -1.49 23.63 -16.06
CA ILE A 179 -2.28 23.07 -14.95
C ILE A 179 -2.55 24.14 -13.88
N SER A 180 -3.38 23.83 -12.89
CA SER A 180 -3.75 24.80 -11.85
C SER A 180 -2.60 25.08 -10.89
N ASN A 181 -2.04 26.30 -10.94
CA ASN A 181 -1.04 26.77 -9.96
C ASN A 181 -1.57 26.72 -8.52
N ALA A 182 -2.87 26.96 -8.30
CA ALA A 182 -3.45 26.98 -6.97
C ALA A 182 -3.50 25.57 -6.35
N VAL A 183 -3.85 24.56 -7.15
CA VAL A 183 -3.87 23.17 -6.69
C VAL A 183 -2.44 22.65 -6.54
N THR A 184 -1.58 22.93 -7.52
CA THR A 184 -0.15 22.53 -7.47
C THR A 184 0.56 23.16 -6.26
N GLY A 185 0.29 24.43 -5.96
CA GLY A 185 0.80 25.11 -4.78
C GLY A 185 0.34 24.47 -3.48
N HIS A 186 -0.94 24.10 -3.38
CA HIS A 186 -1.47 23.37 -2.23
C HIS A 186 -0.79 22.00 -2.05
N LEU A 187 -0.63 21.24 -3.13
CA LEU A 187 0.08 19.95 -3.10
C LEU A 187 1.55 20.09 -2.66
N ALA A 188 2.23 21.15 -3.12
CA ALA A 188 3.58 21.46 -2.67
C ALA A 188 3.61 21.84 -1.18
N GLU A 189 2.64 22.62 -0.70
CA GLU A 189 2.52 22.97 0.73
C GLU A 189 2.33 21.74 1.63
N GLU A 190 1.54 20.74 1.21
CA GLU A 190 1.35 19.49 1.96
C GLU A 190 2.63 18.65 2.04
N LEU A 191 3.50 18.72 1.04
CA LEU A 191 4.80 18.03 1.03
C LEU A 191 5.92 18.84 1.69
N ASN A 192 5.75 20.14 1.88
CA ASN A 192 6.81 21.01 2.34
C ASN A 192 7.14 20.77 3.82
N GLY A 193 8.32 20.22 4.09
CA GLY A 193 8.74 19.80 5.42
C GLY A 193 8.15 18.46 5.85
N TYR A 194 7.61 17.67 4.90
CA TYR A 194 7.15 16.32 5.19
C TYR A 194 8.34 15.46 5.62
N VAL A 195 8.25 14.84 6.79
CA VAL A 195 9.28 13.94 7.30
C VAL A 195 8.80 12.50 7.13
N MET A 196 9.57 11.71 6.39
CA MET A 196 9.40 10.27 6.25
C MET A 196 10.26 9.55 7.29
N PRO A 197 9.64 8.90 8.30
CA PRO A 197 10.33 8.16 9.35
C PRO A 197 11.25 7.05 8.83
N ALA A 198 12.17 6.62 9.69
CA ALA A 198 12.93 5.40 9.49
C ALA A 198 12.00 4.18 9.34
N ASN A 199 12.35 3.22 8.48
CA ASN A 199 11.63 1.95 8.31
C ASN A 199 10.12 2.12 8.03
N SER A 200 9.73 3.16 7.30
CA SER A 200 8.32 3.52 7.04
C SER A 200 8.02 3.65 5.55
N SER A 201 6.73 3.51 5.19
CA SER A 201 6.27 3.74 3.82
C SER A 201 5.55 5.08 3.70
N PHE A 202 5.64 5.67 2.52
CA PHE A 202 4.87 6.84 2.09
C PHE A 202 3.96 6.45 0.93
N SER A 203 2.67 6.79 1.05
CA SER A 203 1.68 6.76 -0.05
C SER A 203 1.33 8.21 -0.40
N PHE A 204 1.38 8.55 -1.70
CA PHE A 204 1.06 9.89 -2.16
C PHE A 204 -0.40 10.25 -1.92
N LEU A 205 -1.34 9.37 -2.30
CA LEU A 205 -2.78 9.58 -2.09
C LEU A 205 -3.18 9.61 -0.60
N GLU A 206 -2.47 8.86 0.25
CA GLU A 206 -2.71 8.89 1.70
C GLU A 206 -2.15 10.16 2.33
N SER A 207 -0.93 10.56 1.99
CA SER A 207 -0.21 11.61 2.70
C SER A 207 -0.54 13.02 2.19
N VAL A 208 -0.85 13.17 0.90
CA VAL A 208 -1.05 14.48 0.27
C VAL A 208 -2.55 14.75 0.10
N LYS A 209 -3.15 15.49 1.03
CA LYS A 209 -4.60 15.71 1.05
C LYS A 209 -4.99 16.92 0.21
N LEU A 210 -5.99 16.71 -0.64
CA LEU A 210 -6.64 17.80 -1.38
C LEU A 210 -7.77 18.40 -0.56
N LEU A 211 -7.95 19.72 -0.70
CA LEU A 211 -9.10 20.42 -0.15
C LEU A 211 -10.39 20.04 -0.90
N ASP A 212 -11.51 20.15 -0.19
CA ASP A 212 -12.84 19.98 -0.76
C ASP A 212 -13.02 20.89 -2.00
N GLY A 213 -13.29 20.28 -3.14
CA GLY A 213 -13.43 20.96 -4.44
C GLY A 213 -12.22 20.84 -5.37
N MET A 214 -11.10 20.25 -4.92
CA MET A 214 -9.94 19.94 -5.76
C MET A 214 -9.85 18.46 -6.18
N ALA A 215 -10.81 17.62 -5.78
CA ALA A 215 -10.73 16.15 -5.95
C ALA A 215 -10.41 15.65 -7.38
N ASN A 216 -10.78 16.40 -8.42
CA ASN A 216 -10.52 16.03 -9.82
C ASN A 216 -9.23 16.63 -10.38
N SER A 217 -8.12 16.55 -9.63
CA SER A 217 -6.84 17.19 -10.01
C SER A 217 -5.73 16.15 -10.22
N ASN A 218 -6.02 15.09 -10.98
CA ASN A 218 -5.06 14.03 -11.26
C ASN A 218 -3.83 14.57 -12.00
N ALA A 219 -3.99 15.49 -12.95
CA ALA A 219 -2.86 16.08 -13.67
C ALA A 219 -1.88 16.81 -12.73
N GLU A 220 -2.39 17.60 -11.78
CA GLU A 220 -1.57 18.26 -10.76
C GLU A 220 -0.90 17.25 -9.82
N ARG A 221 -1.62 16.19 -9.41
CA ARG A 221 -1.06 15.11 -8.59
C ARG A 221 0.06 14.35 -9.32
N SER A 222 -0.18 13.92 -10.56
CA SER A 222 0.79 13.25 -11.43
C SER A 222 2.03 14.12 -11.65
N PHE A 223 1.86 15.43 -11.85
CA PHE A 223 2.98 16.38 -11.98
C PHE A 223 3.84 16.44 -10.70
N VAL A 224 3.23 16.63 -9.53
CA VAL A 224 3.95 16.71 -8.25
C VAL A 224 4.59 15.36 -7.88
N ALA A 225 3.90 14.24 -8.13
CA ALA A 225 4.44 12.90 -7.92
C ALA A 225 5.60 12.58 -8.86
N SER A 226 5.59 13.08 -10.10
CA SER A 226 6.72 12.96 -11.03
C SER A 226 7.97 13.68 -10.51
N ALA A 227 7.82 14.87 -9.93
CA ALA A 227 8.92 15.57 -9.28
C ALA A 227 9.48 14.78 -8.09
N LEU A 228 8.58 14.20 -7.27
CA LEU A 228 8.97 13.38 -6.12
C LEU A 228 9.69 12.09 -6.56
N TYR A 229 9.23 11.44 -7.62
CA TYR A 229 9.90 10.25 -8.16
C TYR A 229 11.30 10.56 -8.70
N ALA A 230 11.46 11.64 -9.47
CA ALA A 230 12.76 12.10 -9.94
C ALA A 230 13.73 12.41 -8.78
N LEU A 231 13.20 12.87 -7.65
CA LEU A 231 13.95 13.16 -6.44
C LEU A 231 14.35 11.87 -5.71
N VAL A 232 13.40 10.94 -5.54
CA VAL A 232 13.59 9.61 -4.94
C VAL A 232 14.59 8.77 -5.74
N LEU A 233 14.60 8.88 -7.06
CA LEU A 233 15.58 8.21 -7.92
C LEU A 233 17.04 8.58 -7.59
N GLN A 234 17.26 9.71 -6.93
CA GLN A 234 18.57 10.21 -6.49
C GLN A 234 18.87 9.93 -5.01
N THR A 235 18.13 9.00 -4.39
CA THR A 235 18.38 8.53 -3.02
C THR A 235 18.37 7.00 -2.98
N ASN A 236 18.49 6.42 -1.79
CA ASN A 236 18.35 4.98 -1.57
C ASN A 236 16.97 4.57 -1.05
N LEU A 237 15.96 5.42 -1.25
CA LEU A 237 14.57 5.07 -0.98
C LEU A 237 14.10 4.03 -2.02
N GLU A 238 13.35 3.05 -1.54
CA GLU A 238 12.79 1.98 -2.36
C GLU A 238 11.48 2.44 -3.00
N ILE A 239 11.31 2.17 -4.29
CA ILE A 239 10.07 2.43 -5.01
C ILE A 239 9.26 1.15 -4.99
N ILE A 240 8.13 1.18 -4.29
CA ILE A 240 7.24 0.03 -4.10
C ILE A 240 6.21 -0.02 -5.23
N GLU A 241 5.65 1.15 -5.57
CA GLU A 241 4.62 1.27 -6.60
C GLU A 241 4.82 2.55 -7.40
N ARG A 242 4.73 2.43 -8.72
CA ARG A 242 4.70 3.54 -9.68
C ARG A 242 3.87 3.11 -10.88
N PHE A 243 3.02 4.00 -11.38
CA PHE A 243 2.39 3.88 -12.68
C PHE A 243 2.91 4.92 -13.67
N SER A 244 3.11 4.53 -14.93
CA SER A 244 3.38 5.47 -16.03
C SER A 244 2.07 6.14 -16.50
N GLN A 245 2.18 7.37 -17.01
CA GLN A 245 1.06 8.09 -17.64
C GLN A 245 0.66 7.48 -19.00
N GLY A 246 1.56 6.71 -19.63
CA GLY A 246 1.35 6.11 -20.95
C GLY A 246 1.74 7.02 -22.12
N ASP A 247 2.01 8.30 -21.85
CA ASP A 247 2.66 9.27 -22.74
C ASP A 247 3.79 10.00 -22.02
N ILE A 248 4.63 10.71 -22.77
CA ILE A 248 5.77 11.47 -22.22
C ILE A 248 5.34 12.92 -22.07
N PRO A 249 5.03 13.39 -20.85
CA PRO A 249 4.56 14.75 -20.66
C PRO A 249 5.71 15.75 -20.82
N GLY A 250 5.41 16.93 -21.40
CA GLY A 250 6.42 17.93 -21.77
C GLY A 250 7.20 18.60 -20.62
N TYR A 251 6.94 18.24 -19.37
CA TYR A 251 7.64 18.75 -18.18
C TYR A 251 8.74 17.82 -17.66
N THR A 252 8.88 16.61 -18.21
CA THR A 252 9.89 15.63 -17.78
C THR A 252 10.42 14.82 -18.97
N GLU A 253 11.47 14.03 -18.75
CA GLU A 253 11.99 13.08 -19.74
C GLU A 253 11.27 11.73 -19.65
N ALA A 254 11.40 10.92 -20.69
CA ALA A 254 10.76 9.60 -20.75
C ALA A 254 11.22 8.70 -19.60
N GLY A 255 10.25 8.08 -18.94
CA GLY A 255 10.41 7.15 -17.82
C GLY A 255 10.47 7.80 -16.44
N ILE A 256 10.40 9.12 -16.35
CA ILE A 256 10.49 9.89 -15.10
C ILE A 256 9.12 10.43 -14.64
N GLU A 257 8.08 10.19 -15.41
CA GLU A 257 6.69 10.52 -15.11
C GLU A 257 6.04 9.50 -14.18
N VAL A 258 5.07 9.97 -13.41
CA VAL A 258 4.23 9.16 -12.52
C VAL A 258 2.78 9.50 -12.77
N GLU A 259 1.91 8.50 -12.84
CA GLU A 259 0.46 8.66 -12.89
C GLU A 259 -0.14 8.47 -11.51
N ILE A 260 -0.91 9.47 -11.07
CA ILE A 260 -1.73 9.42 -9.87
C ILE A 260 -3.19 9.56 -10.26
N ASN A 261 -3.98 8.53 -9.95
CA ASN A 261 -5.41 8.52 -10.23
C ASN A 261 -6.17 7.86 -9.09
N GLU A 262 -6.81 8.68 -8.26
CA GLU A 262 -7.60 8.22 -7.11
C GLU A 262 -8.79 7.34 -7.53
N GLY A 263 -9.42 7.62 -8.67
CA GLY A 263 -10.55 6.84 -9.19
C GLY A 263 -10.15 5.45 -9.67
N GLU A 264 -8.91 5.29 -10.14
CA GLU A 264 -8.34 4.02 -10.61
C GLU A 264 -7.43 3.37 -9.56
N SER A 265 -7.29 3.97 -8.38
CA SER A 265 -6.35 3.53 -7.33
C SER A 265 -4.90 3.43 -7.81
N LYS A 266 -4.48 4.33 -8.71
CA LYS A 266 -3.08 4.49 -9.11
C LYS A 266 -2.40 5.46 -8.15
N ASP A 267 -1.45 4.95 -7.37
CA ASP A 267 -0.72 5.71 -6.36
C ASP A 267 0.80 5.65 -6.62
N PHE A 268 1.56 6.41 -5.84
CA PHE A 268 3.01 6.32 -5.78
C PHE A 268 3.43 5.96 -4.37
N LEU A 269 3.98 4.75 -4.21
CA LEU A 269 4.40 4.22 -2.92
C LEU A 269 5.92 4.10 -2.88
N ILE A 270 6.52 4.64 -1.83
CA ILE A 270 7.94 4.52 -1.55
C ILE A 270 8.15 4.01 -0.12
N TYR A 271 9.28 3.35 0.12
CA TYR A 271 9.68 2.86 1.44
C TYR A 271 11.04 3.42 1.81
N ASN A 272 11.18 3.82 3.07
CA ASN A 272 12.46 4.21 3.66
C ASN A 272 13.09 3.02 4.38
N PRO A 273 14.07 2.32 3.78
CA PRO A 273 14.75 1.19 4.42
C PRO A 273 15.82 1.61 5.43
N ASN A 274 15.99 2.92 5.68
CA ASN A 274 17.06 3.45 6.51
C ASN A 274 16.61 3.64 7.96
N ASP A 275 17.60 3.65 8.85
CA ASP A 275 17.43 4.02 10.27
C ASP A 275 17.36 5.54 10.48
N GLN A 276 17.40 6.33 9.41
CA GLN A 276 17.38 7.79 9.44
C GLN A 276 16.17 8.31 8.66
N PRO A 277 15.54 9.41 9.11
CA PRO A 277 14.42 10.01 8.39
C PRO A 277 14.88 10.76 7.14
N PHE A 278 13.95 10.95 6.21
CA PHE A 278 14.12 11.85 5.06
C PHE A 278 13.13 13.00 5.17
N THR A 279 13.59 14.22 4.95
CA THR A 279 12.74 15.40 4.90
C THR A 279 12.58 15.83 3.45
N ILE A 280 11.34 15.92 2.99
CA ILE A 280 10.99 16.46 1.67
C ILE A 280 10.62 17.92 1.85
N THR A 281 11.14 18.80 0.99
CA THR A 281 10.65 20.18 0.87
C THR A 281 10.17 20.42 -0.55
N ALA A 282 9.14 21.23 -0.68
CA ALA A 282 8.54 21.54 -1.97
C ALA A 282 8.03 22.99 -1.98
N GLU A 283 8.35 23.72 -3.05
CA GLU A 283 7.92 25.11 -3.22
C GLU A 283 7.67 25.40 -4.70
N LEU A 284 6.58 26.12 -4.99
CA LEU A 284 6.33 26.66 -6.32
C LEU A 284 7.01 28.03 -6.44
N ILE A 285 8.14 28.09 -7.15
CA ILE A 285 8.94 29.31 -7.34
C ILE A 285 8.73 29.83 -8.75
N GLU A 286 8.13 31.02 -8.87
CA GLU A 286 7.74 31.63 -10.15
C GLU A 286 6.81 30.72 -10.97
N ASN A 287 7.38 29.90 -11.87
CA ASN A 287 6.67 28.95 -12.73
C ASN A 287 7.36 27.58 -12.76
N ASP A 288 8.19 27.28 -11.75
CA ASP A 288 8.83 25.99 -11.56
C ASP A 288 8.40 25.40 -10.21
N LEU A 289 8.20 24.08 -10.15
CA LEU A 289 8.16 23.35 -8.89
C LEU A 289 9.59 22.98 -8.51
N LEU A 290 10.06 23.50 -7.38
CA LEU A 290 11.32 23.10 -6.75
C LEU A 290 11.01 22.09 -5.65
N MET A 291 11.71 20.96 -5.66
CA MET A 291 11.62 19.95 -4.61
C MET A 291 13.02 19.50 -4.19
N THR A 292 13.26 19.41 -2.90
CA THR A 292 14.53 18.90 -2.33
C THR A 292 14.27 17.79 -1.34
N ILE A 293 15.26 16.94 -1.15
CA ILE A 293 15.23 15.91 -0.12
C ILE A 293 16.50 15.95 0.71
N GLU A 294 16.32 15.98 2.02
CA GLU A 294 17.38 16.11 3.01
C GLU A 294 17.40 14.87 3.91
N SER A 295 18.59 14.40 4.26
CA SER A 295 18.76 13.36 5.26
C SER A 295 20.20 13.41 5.79
N VAL A 296 20.55 12.46 6.64
CA VAL A 296 21.91 12.29 7.14
C VAL A 296 22.82 11.87 5.98
N PRO A 297 23.96 12.56 5.75
CA PRO A 297 24.88 12.20 4.68
C PRO A 297 25.37 10.75 4.83
N THR A 298 25.34 10.01 3.72
CA THR A 298 25.92 8.67 3.65
C THR A 298 27.15 8.68 2.72
N PRO A 299 28.10 7.74 2.88
CA PRO A 299 29.26 7.62 1.98
C PRO A 299 28.89 7.15 0.55
N ARG A 300 27.59 6.99 0.26
CA ARG A 300 27.09 6.66 -1.08
C ARG A 300 26.31 7.84 -1.64
N THR A 301 26.55 8.15 -2.92
CA THR A 301 25.74 9.10 -3.67
C THR A 301 24.94 8.36 -4.74
N TYR A 302 23.79 8.92 -5.11
CA TYR A 302 22.88 8.30 -6.06
C TYR A 302 22.54 9.28 -7.18
N ARG A 303 22.34 8.75 -8.38
CA ARG A 303 21.87 9.49 -9.57
C ARG A 303 21.14 8.51 -10.47
N TYR A 304 20.18 8.98 -11.25
CA TYR A 304 19.55 8.16 -12.28
C TYR A 304 20.05 8.46 -13.69
N VAL A 305 19.85 7.49 -14.58
CA VAL A 305 20.00 7.60 -16.03
C VAL A 305 18.85 6.90 -16.72
N THR A 306 18.47 7.41 -17.88
CA THR A 306 17.62 6.74 -18.84
C THR A 306 18.51 6.12 -19.92
N GLU A 307 18.34 4.82 -20.20
CA GLU A 307 19.14 4.06 -21.15
C GLU A 307 18.27 3.09 -21.98
N ASN A 308 18.89 2.44 -22.96
CA ASN A 308 18.26 1.41 -23.82
C ASN A 308 16.99 1.90 -24.54
N GLU A 309 17.03 3.13 -25.03
CA GLU A 309 15.98 3.71 -25.85
C GLU A 309 15.79 2.92 -27.15
N VAL A 310 14.57 2.41 -27.37
CA VAL A 310 14.16 1.71 -28.58
C VAL A 310 12.94 2.41 -29.18
N GLU A 311 13.13 3.01 -30.35
CA GLU A 311 12.05 3.60 -31.14
C GLU A 311 11.20 2.49 -31.79
N ILE A 312 9.88 2.66 -31.74
CA ILE A 312 8.91 1.68 -32.27
C ILE A 312 8.15 2.34 -33.42
N GLU A 313 8.38 1.86 -34.63
CA GLU A 313 7.74 2.40 -35.83
C GLU A 313 6.20 2.28 -35.80
N PRO A 314 5.47 3.33 -36.21
CA PRO A 314 4.03 3.28 -36.31
C PRO A 314 3.57 2.40 -37.46
N LYS A 315 2.45 1.70 -37.27
CA LYS A 315 1.78 0.97 -38.36
C LYS A 315 0.98 1.93 -39.24
N THR A 316 0.98 1.70 -40.56
CA THR A 316 0.07 2.40 -41.49
C THR A 316 -1.25 1.63 -41.63
N ILE A 317 -2.36 2.32 -41.39
CA ILE A 317 -3.72 1.82 -41.52
C ILE A 317 -4.35 2.45 -42.76
N TYR A 318 -4.65 1.62 -43.76
CA TYR A 318 -5.39 2.04 -44.94
C TYR A 318 -6.89 1.93 -44.68
N ARG A 319 -7.60 3.06 -44.82
CA ARG A 319 -9.07 3.12 -44.79
C ARG A 319 -9.58 3.41 -46.19
N TYR A 320 -10.72 2.83 -46.55
CA TYR A 320 -11.24 2.91 -47.91
C TYR A 320 -12.47 3.83 -47.96
N SER A 321 -12.50 4.78 -48.89
CA SER A 321 -13.63 5.71 -49.04
C SER A 321 -14.07 5.89 -50.50
N PRO A 322 -15.39 5.80 -50.77
CA PRO A 322 -15.94 6.13 -52.09
C PRO A 322 -15.96 7.63 -52.36
N ASP A 323 -15.76 8.50 -51.36
CA ASP A 323 -15.84 9.95 -51.51
C ASP A 323 -14.59 10.52 -52.21
N LEU A 324 -13.45 9.86 -52.06
CA LEU A 324 -12.21 10.25 -52.72
C LEU A 324 -12.28 10.13 -54.24
N PRO A 325 -11.69 11.05 -55.01
CA PRO A 325 -11.49 10.89 -56.45
C PRO A 325 -10.76 9.59 -56.75
N LEU A 326 -11.05 8.99 -57.91
CA LEU A 326 -10.40 7.79 -58.40
C LEU A 326 -8.86 7.87 -58.27
N GLY A 327 -8.26 6.89 -57.60
CA GLY A 327 -6.81 6.78 -57.39
C GLY A 327 -6.21 7.86 -56.48
N ALA A 328 -7.05 8.63 -55.77
CA ALA A 328 -6.58 9.57 -54.76
C ALA A 328 -6.37 8.88 -53.42
N GLU A 329 -5.36 9.37 -52.71
CA GLU A 329 -5.07 9.07 -51.31
C GLU A 329 -5.07 10.37 -50.51
N GLU A 330 -5.51 10.29 -49.26
CA GLU A 330 -5.52 11.41 -48.32
C GLU A 330 -4.97 10.95 -46.96
N LEU A 331 -3.93 11.62 -46.47
CA LEU A 331 -3.42 11.39 -45.11
C LEU A 331 -4.39 12.01 -44.10
N ILE A 332 -5.01 11.17 -43.27
CA ILE A 332 -5.97 11.58 -42.24
C ILE A 332 -5.28 11.82 -40.90
N GLN A 333 -4.28 11.00 -40.58
CA GLN A 333 -3.51 11.08 -39.35
C GLN A 333 -2.06 10.69 -39.67
N SER A 334 -1.10 11.56 -39.32
CA SER A 334 0.31 11.20 -39.38
C SER A 334 0.62 10.16 -38.31
N GLY A 335 1.48 9.18 -38.63
CA GLY A 335 2.00 8.27 -37.61
C GLY A 335 3.01 8.96 -36.71
N GLU A 336 3.09 8.53 -35.46
CA GLU A 336 4.12 8.94 -34.50
C GLU A 336 4.75 7.68 -33.90
N SER A 337 6.09 7.64 -33.89
CA SER A 337 6.83 6.52 -33.30
C SER A 337 6.55 6.41 -31.81
N GLY A 338 6.45 5.17 -31.35
CA GLY A 338 6.44 4.83 -29.93
C GLY A 338 7.87 4.74 -29.39
N LEU A 339 7.97 4.47 -28.10
CA LEU A 339 9.25 4.42 -27.39
C LEU A 339 9.23 3.35 -26.31
N GLN A 340 10.31 2.57 -26.20
CA GLN A 340 10.61 1.79 -25.00
C GLN A 340 11.89 2.34 -24.36
N ILE A 341 11.90 2.53 -23.04
CA ILE A 341 13.05 3.08 -22.32
C ILE A 341 13.21 2.41 -20.96
N GLU A 342 14.45 2.39 -20.44
CA GLU A 342 14.77 1.85 -19.13
C GLU A 342 15.36 2.93 -18.23
N VAL A 343 14.92 2.98 -16.98
CA VAL A 343 15.45 3.89 -15.95
C VAL A 343 16.34 3.09 -15.01
N TYR A 344 17.56 3.57 -14.82
CA TYR A 344 18.52 2.97 -13.92
C TYR A 344 18.92 3.94 -12.81
N ARG A 345 19.07 3.41 -11.60
CA ARG A 345 19.71 4.10 -10.48
C ARG A 345 21.16 3.66 -10.38
N ILE A 346 22.07 4.64 -10.32
CA ILE A 346 23.50 4.43 -10.16
C ILE A 346 23.89 4.89 -8.75
N SER A 347 24.37 3.95 -7.93
CA SER A 347 24.97 4.29 -6.64
C SER A 347 26.49 4.34 -6.77
N THR A 348 27.12 5.36 -6.19
CA THR A 348 28.58 5.55 -6.22
C THR A 348 29.14 5.60 -4.81
N HIS A 349 30.13 4.76 -4.52
CA HIS A 349 30.83 4.71 -3.25
C HIS A 349 31.97 5.75 -3.19
N GLU A 350 32.44 6.07 -1.97
CA GLU A 350 33.61 6.96 -1.77
C GLU A 350 34.88 6.50 -2.51
N ASP A 351 35.06 5.20 -2.74
CA ASP A 351 36.22 4.67 -3.46
C ASP A 351 36.10 4.79 -4.99
N GLY A 352 34.97 5.31 -5.48
CA GLY A 352 34.66 5.51 -6.88
C GLY A 352 34.08 4.29 -7.58
N SER A 353 33.84 3.18 -6.87
CA SER A 353 33.07 2.05 -7.42
C SER A 353 31.59 2.44 -7.55
N SER A 354 30.94 1.91 -8.58
CA SER A 354 29.52 2.18 -8.85
C SER A 354 28.73 0.91 -9.11
N GLU A 355 27.50 0.87 -8.58
CA GLU A 355 26.52 -0.19 -8.82
C GLU A 355 25.35 0.40 -9.62
N GLN A 356 24.79 -0.39 -10.54
CA GLN A 356 23.67 0.01 -11.38
C GLN A 356 22.48 -0.92 -11.13
N GLU A 357 21.32 -0.34 -10.87
CA GLU A 357 20.06 -1.03 -10.57
C GLU A 357 19.01 -0.60 -11.60
N LEU A 358 18.33 -1.57 -12.23
CA LEU A 358 17.17 -1.29 -13.08
C LEU A 358 15.97 -0.96 -12.18
N VAL A 359 15.42 0.25 -12.34
CA VAL A 359 14.28 0.73 -11.55
C VAL A 359 12.96 0.51 -12.28
N SER A 360 12.90 0.89 -13.56
CA SER A 360 11.69 0.73 -14.37
C SER A 360 12.02 0.50 -15.84
N ARG A 361 11.05 -0.09 -16.54
CA ARG A 361 11.00 -0.16 -18.00
C ARG A 361 9.64 0.35 -18.45
N ASP A 362 9.65 1.42 -19.23
CA ASP A 362 8.44 2.08 -19.69
C ASP A 362 8.25 1.87 -21.19
N PHE A 363 6.98 1.78 -21.60
CA PHE A 363 6.56 1.56 -22.96
C PHE A 363 5.49 2.57 -23.35
N TYR A 364 5.78 3.35 -24.38
CA TYR A 364 4.91 4.35 -24.98
C TYR A 364 4.48 3.85 -26.36
N PRO A 365 3.19 3.54 -26.58
CA PRO A 365 2.74 2.95 -27.82
C PRO A 365 2.85 3.93 -29.00
N PRO A 366 3.20 3.46 -30.21
CA PRO A 366 3.17 4.29 -31.41
C PRO A 366 1.73 4.69 -31.78
N THR A 367 1.59 5.89 -32.34
CA THR A 367 0.34 6.35 -32.95
C THR A 367 0.32 5.94 -34.43
N PRO A 368 -0.67 5.17 -34.92
CA PRO A 368 -0.68 4.69 -36.30
C PRO A 368 -0.86 5.83 -37.31
N GLU A 369 -0.27 5.67 -38.50
CA GLU A 369 -0.55 6.51 -39.66
C GLU A 369 -1.88 6.06 -40.29
N ILE A 370 -2.78 6.98 -40.62
CA ILE A 370 -4.06 6.64 -41.26
C ILE A 370 -4.13 7.30 -42.64
N ILE A 371 -4.17 6.47 -43.69
CA ILE A 371 -4.31 6.89 -45.08
C ILE A 371 -5.67 6.46 -45.60
N LEU A 372 -6.45 7.41 -46.11
CA LEU A 372 -7.72 7.16 -46.78
C LEU A 372 -7.45 6.94 -48.28
N VAL A 373 -7.95 5.84 -48.84
CA VAL A 373 -7.73 5.40 -50.23
C VAL A 373 -9.07 5.36 -50.97
N SER A 374 -9.09 5.83 -52.22
CA SER A 374 -10.30 5.80 -53.05
C SER A 374 -10.75 4.38 -53.40
N THR A 375 -12.05 4.10 -53.23
CA THR A 375 -12.70 2.88 -53.74
C THR A 375 -13.39 3.07 -55.08
N LYS A 376 -13.34 4.27 -55.67
CA LYS A 376 -13.93 4.50 -56.99
C LYS A 376 -13.13 3.69 -58.02
N GLU A 377 -13.81 2.85 -58.80
CA GLU A 377 -13.14 2.08 -59.84
C GLU A 377 -12.88 2.90 -61.11
N GLY A 378 -11.65 2.80 -61.61
CA GLY A 378 -11.23 3.40 -62.86
C GLY A 378 -9.76 3.14 -63.15
N MET A 379 -9.55 2.08 -63.92
CA MET A 379 -8.26 1.50 -64.33
C MET A 379 -7.64 0.59 -63.25
N GLN A 380 -7.70 -0.71 -63.54
CA GLN A 380 -7.14 -1.83 -62.77
C GLN A 380 -5.76 -1.48 -62.21
N PRO A 381 -5.55 -1.57 -60.88
CA PRO A 381 -4.21 -1.61 -60.34
C PRO A 381 -3.62 -2.99 -60.62
N GLU A 382 -2.30 -3.02 -60.78
CA GLU A 382 -1.45 -4.19 -60.59
C GLU A 382 -1.53 -4.61 -59.09
N LEU A 383 -2.74 -4.95 -58.62
CA LEU A 383 -3.05 -5.34 -57.24
C LEU A 383 -2.67 -6.80 -56.96
N ASN A 384 -2.46 -7.60 -58.01
CA ASN A 384 -1.99 -8.97 -57.88
C ASN A 384 -0.51 -9.06 -57.50
N ASP A 385 0.32 -8.09 -57.89
CA ASP A 385 1.78 -8.18 -57.66
C ASP A 385 2.18 -7.85 -56.21
N MET A 386 1.34 -7.15 -55.42
CA MET A 386 1.59 -6.88 -54.00
C MET A 386 1.09 -8.01 -53.08
N LEU A 387 -0.08 -8.58 -53.36
CA LEU A 387 -0.61 -9.72 -52.60
C LEU A 387 0.25 -10.99 -52.77
N ASP A 388 0.81 -11.21 -53.96
CA ASP A 388 1.71 -12.37 -54.18
C ASP A 388 3.02 -12.23 -53.40
N SER A 389 3.52 -11.00 -53.15
CA SER A 389 4.78 -10.80 -52.41
C SER A 389 4.66 -11.01 -50.89
N GLU A 390 3.47 -10.83 -50.33
CA GLU A 390 3.19 -11.00 -48.89
C GLU A 390 2.75 -12.44 -48.56
N LEU A 391 2.27 -13.20 -49.56
CA LEU A 391 1.94 -14.62 -49.47
C LEU A 391 3.11 -15.56 -49.82
N GLU A 392 4.13 -15.12 -50.57
CA GLU A 392 5.29 -15.95 -50.96
C GLU A 392 6.20 -16.37 -49.77
N GLY A 393 5.96 -15.83 -48.57
CA GLY A 393 6.68 -16.21 -47.34
C GLY A 393 6.01 -17.31 -46.49
N LEU A 394 4.77 -17.69 -46.80
CA LEU A 394 4.01 -18.69 -46.05
C LEU A 394 4.03 -20.03 -46.80
N GLU A 395 4.86 -20.97 -46.35
CA GLU A 395 4.77 -22.37 -46.81
C GLU A 395 3.47 -22.99 -46.26
N ILE A 396 2.39 -22.95 -47.04
CA ILE A 396 1.17 -23.71 -46.76
C ILE A 396 1.44 -25.18 -47.11
N PRO A 397 1.33 -26.15 -46.17
CA PRO A 397 1.48 -27.55 -46.48
C PRO A 397 0.35 -28.04 -47.40
N GLU A 398 0.66 -28.87 -48.40
CA GLU A 398 -0.25 -29.40 -49.44
C GLU A 398 -1.42 -30.30 -48.94
N ASN A 399 -1.90 -30.18 -47.70
CA ASN A 399 -3.01 -30.99 -47.19
C ASN A 399 -4.23 -30.21 -46.66
N THR A 400 -4.45 -28.99 -47.14
CA THR A 400 -5.67 -28.21 -46.82
C THR A 400 -6.61 -28.04 -48.01
N SER A 401 -6.63 -29.01 -48.93
CA SER A 401 -7.68 -29.11 -49.94
C SER A 401 -9.03 -29.46 -49.29
N GLY A 402 -9.69 -28.45 -48.69
CA GLY A 402 -11.01 -28.61 -48.10
C GLY A 402 -11.52 -27.48 -47.20
N LEU A 403 -10.84 -26.34 -47.08
CA LEU A 403 -11.35 -25.16 -46.37
C LEU A 403 -11.72 -24.08 -47.40
N ASP A 404 -13.01 -23.91 -47.63
CA ASP A 404 -13.52 -22.83 -48.49
C ASP A 404 -13.60 -21.52 -47.69
N LEU A 405 -12.51 -20.76 -47.70
CA LEU A 405 -12.44 -19.43 -47.09
C LEU A 405 -13.36 -18.39 -47.77
N ASN A 406 -13.88 -18.67 -48.99
CA ASN A 406 -14.77 -17.72 -49.66
C ASN A 406 -16.16 -17.63 -49.00
N GLY A 407 -16.56 -18.65 -48.24
CA GLY A 407 -17.82 -18.65 -47.48
C GLY A 407 -17.82 -17.68 -46.30
N LEU A 408 -16.64 -17.39 -45.73
CA LEU A 408 -16.49 -16.50 -44.57
C LEU A 408 -16.57 -15.02 -44.94
N LEU A 409 -16.32 -14.67 -46.20
CA LEU A 409 -16.19 -13.28 -46.66
C LEU A 409 -17.42 -12.74 -47.42
N ASN A 410 -18.34 -13.60 -47.88
CA ASN A 410 -19.41 -13.20 -48.81
C ASN A 410 -20.87 -13.35 -48.33
N GLY A 411 -21.10 -13.75 -47.07
CA GLY A 411 -22.42 -13.58 -46.43
C GLY A 411 -23.64 -14.16 -47.18
N THR A 412 -23.51 -15.33 -47.82
CA THR A 412 -24.66 -16.04 -48.40
C THR A 412 -24.80 -17.41 -47.77
N GLU A 413 -25.94 -17.64 -47.11
CA GLU A 413 -26.39 -18.97 -46.71
C GLU A 413 -26.56 -19.87 -47.95
N THR A 414 -25.92 -21.03 -47.93
CA THR A 414 -26.33 -22.15 -48.77
C THR A 414 -26.71 -23.33 -47.89
N THR A 415 -27.96 -23.74 -48.06
CA THR A 415 -28.64 -24.88 -47.46
C THR A 415 -28.01 -26.22 -47.82
N ASP A 416 -27.93 -27.09 -46.81
CA ASP A 416 -27.89 -28.56 -46.78
C ASP A 416 -27.43 -29.33 -48.03
N ASP A 417 -26.37 -30.13 -47.87
CA ASP A 417 -26.36 -31.52 -48.33
C ASP A 417 -25.41 -32.39 -47.46
N GLU A 418 -25.93 -33.53 -47.01
CA GLU A 418 -25.26 -34.54 -46.19
C GLU A 418 -24.11 -35.25 -46.94
N ALA A 419 -22.93 -35.44 -46.32
CA ALA A 419 -22.35 -36.76 -46.01
C ALA A 419 -20.82 -36.77 -45.74
N SER A 420 -20.47 -37.63 -44.77
CA SER A 420 -19.18 -38.25 -44.42
C SER A 420 -18.24 -37.50 -43.47
N GLU A 421 -18.20 -38.01 -42.24
CA GLU A 421 -17.31 -37.72 -41.13
C GLU A 421 -15.85 -38.03 -41.48
N GLU A 422 -14.96 -37.06 -41.22
CA GLU A 422 -13.67 -37.30 -40.57
C GLU A 422 -13.20 -35.96 -39.94
N ASN A 423 -13.11 -35.95 -38.60
CA ASN A 423 -12.47 -34.98 -37.71
C ASN A 423 -12.22 -33.56 -38.26
N LYS A 424 -13.29 -32.78 -38.47
CA LYS A 424 -13.21 -31.33 -38.73
C LYS A 424 -13.80 -30.58 -37.54
N MET A 425 -12.99 -29.75 -36.90
CA MET A 425 -13.44 -28.80 -35.89
C MET A 425 -14.44 -27.84 -36.53
N ASN A 426 -15.65 -27.74 -35.96
CA ASN A 426 -16.68 -26.84 -36.48
C ASN A 426 -16.32 -25.38 -36.14
N THR A 427 -16.77 -24.41 -36.94
CA THR A 427 -16.47 -22.98 -36.77
C THR A 427 -16.92 -22.43 -35.41
N SER A 428 -18.03 -22.94 -34.87
CA SER A 428 -18.50 -22.60 -33.52
C SER A 428 -17.61 -23.16 -32.41
N GLU A 429 -16.98 -24.32 -32.65
CA GLU A 429 -16.07 -25.00 -31.72
C GLU A 429 -14.71 -24.29 -31.68
N LEU A 430 -14.22 -23.86 -32.85
CA LEU A 430 -13.01 -23.06 -32.98
C LEU A 430 -13.15 -21.68 -32.33
N LEU A 431 -14.31 -21.03 -32.50
CA LEU A 431 -14.60 -19.75 -31.85
C LEU A 431 -14.64 -19.90 -30.32
N LEU A 432 -15.27 -20.96 -29.82
CA LEU A 432 -15.34 -21.24 -28.38
C LEU A 432 -13.95 -21.56 -27.80
N HIS A 433 -13.12 -22.28 -28.54
CA HIS A 433 -11.75 -22.58 -28.16
C HIS A 433 -10.89 -21.29 -28.05
N CYS A 434 -11.00 -20.37 -29.01
CA CYS A 434 -10.30 -19.09 -28.96
C CYS A 434 -10.74 -18.20 -27.79
N ILE A 435 -12.04 -18.18 -27.45
CA ILE A 435 -12.57 -17.40 -26.32
C ILE A 435 -12.08 -17.95 -24.97
N MET A 436 -11.96 -19.28 -24.84
CA MET A 436 -11.52 -19.92 -23.61
C MET A 436 -10.01 -19.74 -23.34
N LYS A 437 -9.18 -19.62 -24.39
CA LYS A 437 -7.74 -19.40 -24.25
C LYS A 437 -7.40 -18.01 -23.70
N ASN A 438 -8.08 -16.95 -24.15
CA ASN A 438 -7.83 -15.59 -23.64
C ASN A 438 -8.16 -15.41 -22.15
N ASN A 439 -9.11 -16.19 -21.60
CA ASN A 439 -9.43 -16.14 -20.17
C ASN A 439 -8.45 -16.92 -19.29
N ALA A 440 -7.63 -17.82 -19.87
CA ALA A 440 -6.69 -18.64 -19.13
C ALA A 440 -5.31 -17.97 -18.96
N GLU A 441 -4.94 -17.05 -19.84
CA GLU A 441 -3.65 -16.33 -19.79
C GLU A 441 -3.59 -15.25 -18.68
N ASP A 442 -4.73 -14.85 -18.12
CA ASP A 442 -4.79 -13.89 -17.00
C ASP A 442 -4.58 -14.53 -15.61
N ASN A 443 -4.45 -15.87 -15.48
CA ASN A 443 -4.29 -16.52 -14.17
C ASN A 443 -3.39 -17.77 -14.18
N ASN A 444 -2.06 -17.61 -14.36
CA ASN A 444 -1.04 -18.33 -13.56
C ASN A 444 0.39 -18.04 -14.00
N SER A 445 1.26 -17.76 -13.02
CA SER A 445 2.70 -18.03 -13.10
C SER A 445 3.07 -19.05 -12.01
N GLU A 446 3.54 -20.23 -12.42
CA GLU A 446 4.72 -20.96 -11.87
C GLU A 446 4.74 -22.47 -12.23
N GLU A 447 5.91 -22.87 -12.79
CA GLU A 447 6.65 -24.15 -12.82
C GLU A 447 6.20 -25.43 -13.57
N THR A 448 6.87 -25.64 -14.73
CA THR A 448 7.64 -26.81 -15.25
C THR A 448 7.08 -28.25 -15.21
N ASN A 449 7.04 -28.98 -16.35
CA ASN A 449 8.17 -29.71 -16.96
C ASN A 449 7.73 -30.66 -18.13
N GLU A 450 8.62 -30.78 -19.12
CA GLU A 450 8.84 -31.87 -20.10
C GLU A 450 7.65 -32.67 -20.69
N ASN A 451 7.32 -32.44 -21.96
CA ASN A 451 7.46 -33.45 -23.03
C ASN A 451 7.37 -32.80 -24.41
N GLN A 452 8.28 -33.21 -25.28
CA GLN A 452 8.46 -32.71 -26.63
C GLN A 452 7.83 -33.71 -27.60
N GLU A 453 6.63 -33.40 -28.10
CA GLU A 453 6.02 -33.85 -29.36
C GLU A 453 4.69 -33.07 -29.54
N ASP A 454 4.40 -32.63 -30.77
CA ASP A 454 3.24 -31.81 -31.23
C ASP A 454 3.30 -30.26 -31.13
N THR A 455 4.40 -29.63 -31.55
CA THR A 455 4.51 -28.16 -31.66
C THR A 455 4.10 -27.57 -33.02
N ASN A 456 3.15 -28.16 -33.75
CA ASN A 456 2.75 -27.64 -35.07
C ASN A 456 1.24 -27.38 -35.22
N GLU A 457 0.38 -28.01 -34.42
CA GLU A 457 -1.08 -27.75 -34.47
C GLU A 457 -1.50 -26.63 -33.49
N GLU A 458 -0.87 -26.53 -32.30
CA GLU A 458 -1.18 -25.48 -31.31
C GLU A 458 -0.80 -24.06 -31.77
N ASP A 459 0.34 -23.91 -32.45
CA ASP A 459 0.81 -22.61 -32.96
C ASP A 459 -0.06 -22.12 -34.14
N GLN A 460 -0.56 -23.04 -34.98
CA GLN A 460 -1.43 -22.70 -36.12
C GLN A 460 -2.84 -22.28 -35.70
N VAL A 461 -3.35 -22.80 -34.59
CA VAL A 461 -4.64 -22.40 -34.02
C VAL A 461 -4.53 -21.05 -33.31
N ALA A 462 -3.39 -20.73 -32.70
CA ALA A 462 -3.12 -19.44 -32.06
C ALA A 462 -3.16 -18.27 -33.07
N ASP A 463 -2.46 -18.41 -34.20
CA ASP A 463 -2.47 -17.39 -35.27
C ASP A 463 -3.88 -17.16 -35.85
N LEU A 464 -4.69 -18.22 -35.92
CA LEU A 464 -6.06 -18.15 -36.42
C LEU A 464 -7.00 -17.44 -35.43
N CYS A 465 -6.77 -17.61 -34.12
CA CYS A 465 -7.51 -16.92 -33.07
C CYS A 465 -7.22 -15.41 -33.06
N ASP A 466 -5.97 -15.00 -33.30
CA ASP A 466 -5.58 -13.59 -33.34
C ASP A 466 -6.23 -12.85 -34.52
N VAL A 467 -6.29 -13.49 -35.70
CA VAL A 467 -6.98 -12.94 -36.88
C VAL A 467 -8.49 -12.82 -36.65
N LEU A 468 -9.11 -13.82 -36.02
CA LEU A 468 -10.53 -13.79 -35.66
C LEU A 468 -10.85 -12.71 -34.62
N PHE A 469 -9.97 -12.51 -33.65
CA PHE A 469 -10.12 -11.48 -32.62
C PHE A 469 -9.99 -10.06 -33.21
N LEU A 470 -9.01 -9.86 -34.10
CA LEU A 470 -8.86 -8.60 -34.84
C LEU A 470 -10.06 -8.31 -35.76
N TYR A 471 -10.62 -9.33 -36.41
CA TYR A 471 -11.84 -9.19 -37.22
C TYR A 471 -13.07 -8.83 -36.37
N MET A 472 -13.23 -9.43 -35.19
CA MET A 472 -14.31 -9.10 -34.25
C MET A 472 -14.18 -7.66 -33.73
N LEU A 473 -12.98 -7.24 -33.33
CA LEU A 473 -12.71 -5.86 -32.88
C LEU A 473 -12.98 -4.83 -33.99
N SER A 474 -12.63 -5.16 -35.25
CA SER A 474 -12.90 -4.31 -36.40
C SER A 474 -14.40 -4.12 -36.65
N ASN A 475 -15.22 -5.16 -36.46
CA ASN A 475 -16.67 -5.08 -36.64
C ASN A 475 -17.42 -4.48 -35.44
N MET A 476 -16.78 -4.38 -34.26
CA MET A 476 -17.33 -3.65 -33.11
C MET A 476 -17.07 -2.14 -33.19
N ALA A 477 -16.03 -1.72 -33.92
CA ALA A 477 -15.68 -0.31 -34.09
C ALA A 477 -16.53 0.41 -35.16
N ASP A 478 -17.04 -0.31 -36.15
CA ASP A 478 -18.06 0.19 -37.08
C ASP A 478 -19.45 -0.10 -36.50
N GLY A 479 -20.07 0.91 -35.87
CA GLY A 479 -21.44 0.87 -35.34
C GLY A 479 -22.53 0.74 -36.42
N THR A 480 -22.39 -0.22 -37.33
CA THR A 480 -23.40 -0.58 -38.32
C THR A 480 -24.06 -1.89 -37.91
N THR A 481 -25.17 -1.77 -37.18
CA THR A 481 -26.17 -2.84 -37.10
C THR A 481 -26.64 -3.20 -38.51
N PRO A 482 -26.79 -4.49 -38.86
CA PRO A 482 -27.48 -4.87 -40.08
C PRO A 482 -28.94 -4.42 -39.95
N GLU A 483 -29.44 -3.65 -40.92
CA GLU A 483 -30.87 -3.37 -41.05
C GLU A 483 -31.61 -4.70 -41.26
N SER A 484 -32.25 -5.22 -40.20
CA SER A 484 -33.32 -6.19 -40.31
C SER A 484 -34.65 -5.44 -40.42
N GLU A 485 -35.36 -5.64 -41.53
CA GLU A 485 -36.76 -5.25 -41.70
C GLU A 485 -37.63 -5.87 -40.57
N GLU A 486 -38.47 -5.01 -39.98
CA GLU A 486 -39.73 -5.30 -39.25
C GLU A 486 -39.75 -6.48 -38.24
N ASP A 487 -39.38 -6.23 -36.98
CA ASP A 487 -40.36 -6.18 -35.88
C ASP A 487 -39.69 -5.67 -34.58
N GLY A 488 -40.31 -4.67 -33.94
CA GLY A 488 -39.68 -3.90 -32.87
C GLY A 488 -39.38 -4.70 -31.59
N LYS A 489 -38.10 -4.88 -31.27
CA LYS A 489 -37.54 -4.96 -29.92
C LYS A 489 -36.06 -4.51 -29.96
N SER A 490 -35.69 -3.62 -29.05
CA SER A 490 -34.36 -3.03 -28.91
C SER A 490 -33.28 -4.09 -28.67
N GLY A 491 -32.12 -3.93 -29.32
CA GLY A 491 -30.95 -4.79 -29.21
C GLY A 491 -30.41 -4.90 -27.77
N TYR A 492 -29.90 -6.08 -27.45
CA TYR A 492 -29.35 -6.45 -26.15
C TYR A 492 -27.89 -6.00 -26.00
N SER A 493 -27.50 -5.54 -24.81
CA SER A 493 -26.11 -5.22 -24.44
C SER A 493 -25.22 -6.47 -24.43
N LEU A 494 -23.89 -6.32 -24.60
CA LEU A 494 -22.89 -7.40 -24.47
C LEU A 494 -23.05 -8.16 -23.12
N GLU A 495 -23.38 -7.43 -22.05
CA GLU A 495 -23.70 -8.02 -20.75
C GLU A 495 -24.97 -8.89 -20.78
N GLU A 496 -25.97 -8.55 -21.59
CA GLU A 496 -27.20 -9.35 -21.74
C GLU A 496 -26.98 -10.57 -22.62
N LEU A 497 -26.12 -10.48 -23.64
CA LEU A 497 -25.71 -11.63 -24.46
C LEU A 497 -24.88 -12.62 -23.66
N LEU A 498 -23.92 -12.14 -22.86
CA LEU A 498 -23.12 -12.98 -21.97
C LEU A 498 -23.98 -13.62 -20.85
N LYS A 499 -24.98 -12.90 -20.32
CA LYS A 499 -25.95 -13.46 -19.35
C LYS A 499 -26.82 -14.54 -19.97
N LYS A 500 -27.20 -14.39 -21.24
CA LYS A 500 -28.06 -15.34 -21.94
C LYS A 500 -27.32 -16.62 -22.31
N LEU A 501 -26.08 -16.49 -22.79
CA LEU A 501 -25.15 -17.61 -23.00
C LEU A 501 -24.82 -18.34 -21.69
N SER A 502 -24.60 -17.61 -20.59
CA SER A 502 -24.43 -18.19 -19.26
C SER A 502 -25.69 -18.91 -18.75
N SER A 503 -26.89 -18.46 -19.12
CA SER A 503 -28.14 -19.10 -18.72
C SER A 503 -28.46 -20.37 -19.51
N GLU A 504 -28.04 -20.44 -20.79
CA GLU A 504 -28.21 -21.63 -21.63
C GLU A 504 -27.20 -22.74 -21.28
N LEU A 505 -26.06 -22.40 -20.68
CA LEU A 505 -25.06 -23.36 -20.17
C LEU A 505 -25.45 -24.04 -18.85
N ASN A 506 -26.46 -23.56 -18.13
CA ASN A 506 -26.89 -24.12 -16.84
C ASN A 506 -28.12 -25.05 -16.93
N GLU A 507 -28.66 -25.32 -18.12
CA GLU A 507 -29.80 -26.25 -18.29
C GLU A 507 -29.38 -27.69 -18.67
N ASP A 508 -28.09 -27.95 -18.95
CA ASP A 508 -27.61 -29.27 -19.41
C ASP A 508 -26.81 -30.08 -18.37
N GLU A 509 -26.77 -29.66 -17.09
CA GLU A 509 -26.05 -30.41 -16.04
C GLU A 509 -26.87 -30.64 -14.75
N VAL A 510 -28.10 -31.14 -14.86
CA VAL A 510 -28.77 -31.86 -13.75
C VAL A 510 -29.62 -33.01 -14.28
N ASP A 511 -28.98 -34.12 -14.64
CA ASP A 511 -29.58 -35.44 -14.44
C ASP A 511 -28.51 -36.52 -14.62
N THR A 512 -27.75 -36.83 -13.57
CA THR A 512 -27.37 -38.20 -13.18
C THR A 512 -26.53 -38.19 -11.90
N GLU A 513 -26.80 -39.17 -11.04
CA GLU A 513 -26.07 -39.56 -9.81
C GLU A 513 -26.42 -38.86 -8.49
N GLU A 514 -27.56 -39.24 -7.89
CA GLU A 514 -27.56 -39.60 -6.46
C GLU A 514 -28.60 -40.71 -6.17
N GLU A 515 -28.33 -41.93 -6.65
CA GLU A 515 -28.86 -43.16 -6.06
C GLU A 515 -27.66 -44.05 -5.72
N VAL A 516 -27.22 -44.05 -4.45
CA VAL A 516 -26.49 -45.12 -3.72
C VAL A 516 -26.03 -44.57 -2.35
N LEU A 517 -26.90 -44.71 -1.35
CA LEU A 517 -26.70 -45.39 -0.05
C LEU A 517 -26.38 -44.45 1.13
N LYS A 518 -27.24 -44.34 2.15
CA LYS A 518 -27.48 -45.30 3.27
C LYS A 518 -26.25 -45.65 4.09
#